data_AF-A0A974KBL2-F1
#
_entry.id   AF-A0A974KBL2-F1
#
_cell.length_a   1.000
_cell.length_b   1.000
_cell.length_c   1.000
_cell.angle_alpha   90.00
_cell.angle_beta   90.00
_cell.angle_gamma   90.00
#
_symmetry.space_group_name_H-M   'P 1'
#
loop_
_entity.id
_entity.type
_entity.pdbx_description
1 polymer ?
#
loop_
_entity_poly.entity_id
_entity_poly.type
_entity_poly.pdbx_seq_one_letter_code
_entity_poly.pdbx_strand_id
1 'polypeptide(L)'
;MCPDNTHAKKQFIFPADDIHYPGQTNHDACFIPECVRQYNGEPLYILVAHWCLLQQNWVQRSQISEAFHITARRASYLMSYLRNKASRVVCVCRRQTLSNKA
;
A
#
# COMPACT_ATOMS: atom_id res chain seq x y z
N MET A 1 -4.51 38.03 -12.75
CA MET A 1 -4.74 37.27 -11.50
C MET A 1 -5.66 36.11 -11.84
N CYS A 2 -5.15 34.88 -11.84
CA CYS A 2 -5.94 33.68 -12.14
C CYS A 2 -6.17 32.94 -10.81
N PRO A 3 -7.40 32.59 -10.42
CA PRO A 3 -7.60 31.73 -9.26
C PRO A 3 -7.37 30.28 -9.69
N ASP A 4 -6.54 29.60 -8.92
CA ASP A 4 -5.99 28.28 -9.15
C ASP A 4 -6.59 27.35 -8.10
N ASN A 5 -7.78 26.81 -8.35
CA ASN A 5 -8.49 26.03 -7.33
C ASN A 5 -9.08 24.72 -7.88
N THR A 6 -8.55 23.64 -7.30
CA THR A 6 -9.28 22.44 -6.85
C THR A 6 -8.95 21.17 -7.65
N HIS A 7 -7.98 20.43 -7.12
CA HIS A 7 -7.85 18.99 -7.30
C HIS A 7 -9.20 18.30 -7.07
N ALA A 8 -9.86 17.92 -8.16
CA ALA A 8 -11.05 17.08 -8.13
C ALA A 8 -10.67 15.73 -7.49
N LYS A 9 -10.99 15.56 -6.20
CA LYS A 9 -10.85 14.30 -5.47
C LYS A 9 -11.88 13.34 -6.08
N LYS A 10 -11.41 12.45 -6.95
CA LYS A 10 -12.23 11.39 -7.55
C LYS A 10 -12.69 10.47 -6.41
N GLN A 11 -13.94 10.62 -6.00
CA GLN A 11 -14.57 9.79 -5.00
C GLN A 11 -14.80 8.41 -5.62
N PHE A 12 -13.88 7.49 -5.39
CA PHE A 12 -14.07 6.08 -5.72
C PHE A 12 -15.03 5.49 -4.68
N ILE A 13 -16.24 5.17 -5.13
CA ILE A 13 -17.27 4.51 -4.34
C ILE A 13 -16.86 3.03 -4.24
N PHE A 14 -16.55 2.56 -3.04
CA PHE A 14 -16.24 1.15 -2.76
C PHE A 14 -17.34 0.55 -1.88
N PRO A 15 -17.67 -0.74 -2.03
CA PRO A 15 -18.58 -1.45 -1.14
C PRO A 15 -18.02 -1.48 0.30
N ALA A 16 -18.90 -1.36 1.29
CA ALA A 16 -18.58 -1.00 2.67
C ALA A 16 -17.65 -1.97 3.42
N ASP A 17 -17.50 -3.21 2.96
CA ASP A 17 -16.71 -4.24 3.62
C ASP A 17 -15.23 -4.28 3.21
N ASP A 18 -14.84 -3.49 2.19
CA ASP A 18 -13.50 -3.55 1.56
C ASP A 18 -12.53 -2.47 2.07
N ILE A 19 -12.97 -1.68 3.05
CA ILE A 19 -12.30 -0.44 3.44
C ILE A 19 -11.68 -0.60 4.83
N HIS A 20 -10.35 -0.57 4.90
CA HIS A 20 -9.66 -0.42 6.17
C HIS A 20 -9.66 1.04 6.59
N TYR A 21 -10.28 1.33 7.73
CA TYR A 21 -10.20 2.63 8.42
C TYR A 21 -9.10 2.60 9.47
N PRO A 22 -7.90 3.11 9.15
CA PRO A 22 -6.86 3.31 10.15
C PRO A 22 -7.40 4.25 11.25
N GLY A 23 -7.20 3.89 12.52
CA GLY A 23 -7.70 4.66 13.69
C GLY A 23 -7.08 6.05 13.88
N GLN A 24 -6.36 6.57 12.88
CA GLN A 24 -5.75 7.89 12.88
C GLN A 24 -6.28 8.72 11.71
N THR A 25 -6.78 9.92 12.01
CA THR A 25 -7.48 10.84 11.10
C THR A 25 -6.66 11.31 9.88
N ASN A 26 -5.34 11.14 9.89
CA ASN A 26 -4.45 11.50 8.79
C ASN A 26 -4.22 10.37 7.77
N HIS A 27 -4.87 9.23 7.92
CA HIS A 27 -4.68 8.11 7.00
C HIS A 27 -5.90 7.92 6.11
N ASP A 28 -5.68 8.05 4.80
CA ASP A 28 -6.72 7.71 3.81
C ASP A 28 -7.14 6.24 3.96
N ALA A 29 -8.44 5.99 3.80
CA ALA A 29 -9.03 4.67 3.61
C ALA A 29 -8.24 3.90 2.55
N CYS A 30 -7.82 2.67 2.86
CA CYS A 30 -7.13 1.81 1.90
C CYS A 30 -7.96 0.57 1.58
N PHE A 31 -7.87 0.16 0.32
CA PHE A 31 -8.52 -1.04 -0.18
C PHE A 31 -7.74 -2.28 0.29
N ILE A 32 -8.45 -3.28 0.82
CA ILE A 32 -7.86 -4.59 1.15
C ILE A 32 -8.13 -5.57 -0.01
N PRO A 33 -7.10 -6.07 -0.72
CA PRO A 33 -7.27 -7.11 -1.72
C PRO A 33 -7.96 -8.35 -1.14
N GLU A 34 -8.86 -8.95 -1.91
CA GLU A 34 -9.66 -10.10 -1.47
C GLU A 34 -8.82 -11.26 -0.91
N CYS A 35 -7.67 -11.53 -1.53
CA CYS A 35 -6.76 -12.61 -1.13
C CYS A 35 -6.15 -12.45 0.28
N VAL A 36 -6.22 -11.24 0.87
CA VAL A 36 -5.74 -10.96 2.24
C VAL A 36 -6.84 -10.49 3.19
N ARG A 37 -8.11 -10.47 2.77
CA ARG A 37 -9.24 -10.08 3.64
C ARG A 37 -9.43 -11.02 4.83
N GLN A 38 -8.99 -12.27 4.75
CA GLN A 38 -9.00 -13.20 5.88
C GLN A 38 -8.18 -12.69 7.08
N TYR A 39 -7.23 -11.77 6.86
CA TYR A 39 -6.41 -11.15 7.90
C TYR A 39 -6.98 -9.80 8.36
N ASN A 40 -8.24 -9.49 8.04
CA ASN A 40 -8.88 -8.23 8.43
C ASN A 40 -8.79 -8.02 9.96
N GLY A 41 -8.40 -6.81 10.37
CA GLY A 41 -8.09 -6.48 11.77
C GLY A 41 -6.59 -6.39 12.09
N GLU A 42 -5.72 -7.00 11.29
CA GLU A 42 -4.27 -6.75 11.38
C GLU A 42 -3.91 -5.35 10.85
N PRO A 43 -2.80 -4.75 11.31
CA PRO A 43 -2.36 -3.46 10.80
C PRO A 43 -1.92 -3.59 9.34
N LEU A 44 -2.16 -2.54 8.55
CA LEU A 44 -1.95 -2.52 7.10
C LEU A 44 -0.62 -3.12 6.62
N TYR A 45 0.48 -2.90 7.34
CA TYR A 45 1.78 -3.44 6.93
C TYR A 45 1.82 -4.98 6.97
N ILE A 46 1.09 -5.62 7.89
CA ILE A 46 0.97 -7.09 7.95
C ILE A 46 0.13 -7.61 6.79
N LEU A 47 -0.96 -6.90 6.44
CA LEU A 47 -1.75 -7.22 5.25
C LEU A 47 -0.89 -7.16 3.97
N VAL A 48 -0.06 -6.11 3.85
CA VAL A 48 0.92 -6.00 2.74
C VAL A 48 1.93 -7.14 2.77
N ALA A 49 2.42 -7.55 3.95
CA ALA A 49 3.36 -8.66 4.06
C ALA A 49 2.75 -9.99 3.56
N HIS A 50 1.52 -10.31 3.99
CA HIS A 50 0.80 -11.48 3.49
C HIS A 50 0.57 -11.41 1.98
N TRP A 51 0.17 -10.24 1.48
CA TRP A 51 -0.05 -10.06 0.04
C TRP A 51 1.23 -10.26 -0.76
N CYS A 52 2.38 -9.78 -0.27
CA CYS A 52 3.69 -10.00 -0.88
C CYS A 52 4.05 -11.50 -0.95
N LEU A 53 3.74 -12.27 0.09
CA LEU A 53 3.97 -13.73 0.08
C LEU A 53 3.16 -14.43 -1.01
N LEU A 54 1.92 -13.99 -1.24
CA LEU A 54 1.07 -14.58 -2.28
C LEU A 54 1.57 -14.30 -3.71
N GLN A 55 2.38 -13.25 -3.92
CA GLN A 55 2.90 -12.94 -5.26
C GLN A 55 3.96 -13.94 -5.75
N GLN A 56 4.58 -14.70 -4.84
CA GLN A 56 5.64 -15.68 -5.14
C GLN A 56 6.78 -15.11 -6.02
N ASN A 57 7.01 -13.79 -5.96
CA ASN A 57 7.99 -13.09 -6.77
C ASN A 57 8.41 -11.77 -6.09
N TRP A 58 9.40 -11.09 -6.65
CA TRP A 58 9.84 -9.78 -6.21
C TRP A 58 8.76 -8.73 -6.44
N VAL A 59 8.33 -8.10 -5.35
CA VAL A 59 7.30 -7.05 -5.36
C VAL A 59 7.94 -5.67 -5.40
N GLN A 60 7.44 -4.82 -6.29
CA GLN A 60 7.81 -3.42 -6.40
C GLN A 60 6.83 -2.51 -5.66
N ARG A 61 7.29 -1.30 -5.33
CA ARG A 61 6.48 -0.22 -4.74
C ARG A 61 5.19 0.06 -5.52
N SER A 62 5.26 0.10 -6.86
CA SER A 62 4.11 0.38 -7.73
C SER A 62 3.01 -0.67 -7.57
N GLN A 63 3.39 -1.95 -7.51
CA GLN A 63 2.44 -3.05 -7.35
C GLN A 63 1.70 -2.96 -6.00
N ILE A 64 2.40 -2.59 -4.92
CA ILE A 64 1.77 -2.37 -3.61
C ILE A 64 0.82 -1.17 -3.66
N SER A 65 1.26 -0.08 -4.30
CA SER A 65 0.47 1.15 -4.45
C SER A 65 -0.86 0.86 -5.17
N GLU A 66 -0.78 0.09 -6.25
CA GLU A 66 -1.94 -0.32 -7.05
C GLU A 66 -2.83 -1.30 -6.29
N ALA A 67 -2.29 -2.39 -5.75
CA ALA A 67 -3.09 -3.41 -5.08
C ALA A 67 -3.87 -2.87 -3.86
N PHE A 68 -3.29 -1.94 -3.09
CA PHE A 68 -3.91 -1.40 -1.88
C PHE A 68 -4.58 -0.03 -2.08
N HIS A 69 -4.61 0.48 -3.31
CA HIS A 69 -5.08 1.83 -3.65
C HIS A 69 -4.49 2.93 -2.75
N ILE A 70 -3.20 2.82 -2.43
CA ILE A 70 -2.46 3.81 -1.64
C ILE A 70 -1.50 4.59 -2.52
N THR A 71 -1.03 5.74 -2.05
CA THR A 71 0.00 6.50 -2.78
C THR A 71 1.32 5.73 -2.83
N ALA A 72 2.09 5.94 -3.91
CA ALA A 72 3.43 5.36 -4.04
C ALA A 72 4.34 5.73 -2.86
N ARG A 73 4.19 6.95 -2.32
CA ARG A 73 4.90 7.40 -1.11
C ARG A 73 4.56 6.53 0.10
N ARG A 74 3.27 6.26 0.35
CA ARG A 74 2.82 5.39 1.44
C ARG A 74 3.31 3.95 1.26
N ALA A 75 3.29 3.43 0.03
CA ALA A 75 3.86 2.13 -0.29
C ALA A 75 5.37 2.06 0.04
N SER A 76 6.16 3.08 -0.30
CA SER A 76 7.58 3.15 0.08
C SER A 76 7.80 3.10 1.59
N TYR A 77 6.96 3.83 2.36
CA TYR A 77 7.03 3.79 3.82
C TYR A 77 6.72 2.40 4.37
N LEU A 78 5.70 1.71 3.83
CA LEU A 78 5.38 0.34 4.21
C LEU A 78 6.53 -0.62 3.91
N MET A 79 7.15 -0.55 2.73
CA MET A 79 8.32 -1.38 2.40
C MET A 79 9.49 -1.14 3.37
N SER A 80 9.76 0.12 3.71
CA SER A 80 10.80 0.48 4.68
C SER A 80 10.47 -0.02 6.08
N TYR A 81 9.21 0.08 6.48
CA TYR A 81 8.74 -0.36 7.79
C TYR A 81 8.82 -1.88 7.94
N LEU A 82 8.43 -2.63 6.90
CA LEU A 82 8.55 -4.09 6.84
C LEU A 82 9.99 -4.54 7.06
N ARG A 83 10.95 -3.90 6.38
CA ARG A 83 12.38 -4.18 6.54
C ARG A 83 12.87 -3.95 7.97
N ASN A 84 12.34 -2.94 8.66
CA ASN A 84 12.79 -2.57 10.00
C ASN A 84 12.08 -3.34 11.13
N LYS A 85 10.96 -4.03 10.85
CA LYS A 85 10.16 -4.79 11.84
C LYS A 85 10.40 -6.30 11.75
N ALA A 86 11.66 -6.70 11.89
CA ALA A 86 12.12 -8.09 11.79
C ALA A 86 11.48 -9.06 12.80
N SER A 87 10.94 -8.55 13.93
CA SER A 87 10.28 -9.41 14.93
C SER A 87 8.92 -9.96 14.48
N ARG A 88 8.30 -9.37 13.44
CA ARG A 88 7.00 -9.83 12.91
C ARG A 88 7.07 -10.25 11.44
N VAL A 89 8.01 -9.69 10.68
CA VAL A 89 8.14 -9.98 9.24
C VAL A 89 9.61 -10.20 8.90
N VAL A 90 9.92 -11.35 8.31
CA VAL A 90 11.22 -11.62 7.68
C VAL A 90 11.06 -11.39 6.18
N CYS A 91 11.81 -10.44 5.62
CA CYS A 91 11.78 -10.16 4.19
C CYS A 91 13.19 -9.99 3.62
N VAL A 92 13.33 -10.29 2.33
CA VAL A 92 14.55 -10.01 1.56
C VAL A 92 14.29 -8.79 0.71
N CYS A 93 15.25 -7.85 0.67
CA CYS A 93 15.18 -6.67 -0.16
C CYS A 93 16.33 -6.68 -1.16
N ARG A 94 16.04 -6.37 -2.43
CA ARG A 94 17.04 -6.10 -3.46
C ARG A 94 16.85 -4.69 -4.00
N ARG A 95 17.96 -4.04 -4.38
CA ARG A 95 17.94 -2.77 -5.11
C ARG A 95 18.38 -3.06 -6.54
N GLN A 96 17.60 -2.59 -7.50
CA GLN A 96 17.90 -2.72 -8.92
C GLN A 96 17.81 -1.34 -9.55
N THR A 97 18.84 -0.97 -10.30
CA THR A 97 18.83 0.26 -11.09
C THR A 97 17.89 0.03 -12.27
N LEU A 98 16.77 0.76 -12.31
CA LEU A 98 15.89 0.76 -13.48
C LEU A 98 16.55 1.63 -14.54
N SER A 99 16.64 1.13 -15.78
CA SER A 99 17.08 1.97 -16.89
C SER A 99 16.09 3.11 -17.05
N ASN A 100 16.57 4.36 -17.02
CA ASN A 100 15.73 5.49 -17.41
C ASN A 100 15.31 5.23 -18.86
N LYS A 101 14.00 5.23 -19.14
CA LYS A 101 13.53 5.33 -20.53
C LYS A 101 14.05 6.68 -21.05
N ALA A 102 15.03 6.60 -21.95
CA ALA A 102 15.54 7.74 -22.71
C ALA A 102 14.44 8.30 -23.63
#